data_AF-A0A940UWF6-F1
#
_entry.id   AF-A0A940UWF6-F1
#
_cell.length_a   1.000
_cell.length_b   1.000
_cell.length_c   1.000
_cell.angle_alpha   90.00
_cell.angle_beta   90.00
_cell.angle_gamma   90.00
#
_symmetry.space_group_name_H-M   'P 1'
#
loop_
_entity.id
_entity.type
_entity.pdbx_description
1 polymer ?
#
loop_
_entity_poly.entity_id
_entity_poly.type
_entity_poly.pdbx_seq_one_letter_code
_entity_poly.pdbx_strand_id
1 'polypeptide(L)'
;MLLVVDVGNTNITLGVFEENDLKASFRLTTNTARTSDEYGLVLCDLLKARNIRIEEINTVIIASVVPKLMYSLTSGIIKYLGITPLIVGIGTKTG
;
A
#
# COMPACT_ATOMS: atom_id res chain seq x y z
N MET A 1 8.31 2.08 10.22
CA MET A 1 7.11 1.26 10.04
C MET A 1 7.05 0.62 8.66
N LEU A 2 6.42 -0.55 8.59
CA LEU A 2 6.14 -1.31 7.37
C LEU A 2 4.68 -1.10 6.97
N LEU A 3 4.43 -0.65 5.73
CA LEU A 3 3.10 -0.65 5.12
C LEU A 3 2.92 -1.92 4.29
N VAL A 4 1.93 -2.74 4.64
CA VAL A 4 1.52 -3.89 3.83
C VAL A 4 0.23 -3.57 3.09
N VAL A 5 0.16 -4.01 1.83
CA VAL A 5 -0.98 -3.80 0.94
C VAL A 5 -1.39 -5.14 0.35
N ASP A 6 -2.61 -5.59 0.63
CA ASP A 6 -3.21 -6.77 0.02
C ASP A 6 -4.34 -6.34 -0.92
N VAL A 7 -4.18 -6.62 -2.21
CA VAL A 7 -5.10 -6.19 -3.25
C VAL A 7 -5.90 -7.36 -3.79
N GLY A 8 -7.16 -7.43 -3.36
CA GLY A 8 -8.16 -8.34 -3.89
C GLY A 8 -9.03 -7.73 -4.99
N ASN A 9 -9.86 -8.56 -5.62
CA ASN A 9 -10.80 -8.10 -6.65
C ASN A 9 -11.84 -7.09 -6.12
N THR A 10 -12.26 -7.23 -4.86
CA THR A 10 -13.32 -6.39 -4.27
C THR A 10 -12.77 -5.33 -3.33
N ASN A 11 -11.74 -5.66 -2.56
CA ASN A 11 -11.18 -4.76 -1.55
C ASN A 11 -9.66 -4.76 -1.59
N ILE A 12 -9.09 -3.63 -1.22
CA ILE A 12 -7.69 -3.44 -0.87
C ILE A 12 -7.61 -3.31 0.64
N THR A 13 -6.83 -4.17 1.28
CA THR A 13 -6.56 -4.12 2.73
C THR A 13 -5.17 -3.53 2.94
N LEU A 14 -5.07 -2.58 3.86
CA LEU A 14 -3.83 -1.90 4.21
C LEU A 14 -3.54 -2.15 5.70
N GLY A 15 -2.28 -2.43 6.03
CA GLY A 15 -1.82 -2.55 7.42
C GLY A 15 -0.53 -1.79 7.63
N VAL A 16 -0.41 -1.07 8.74
CA VAL A 16 0.84 -0.42 9.16
C VAL A 16 1.37 -1.12 10.39
N PHE A 17 2.56 -1.69 10.27
CA PHE A 17 3.25 -2.40 11.35
C PHE A 17 4.45 -1.59 11.85
N GLU A 18 4.61 -1.56 13.15
CA GLU A 18 5.87 -1.20 13.81
C GLU A 18 6.35 -2.45 14.54
N GLU A 19 7.48 -3.00 14.10
CA GLU A 19 7.94 -4.32 14.54
C GLU A 19 6.85 -5.39 14.33
N ASN A 20 6.31 -5.96 15.41
CA ASN A 20 5.25 -6.97 15.37
C ASN A 20 3.85 -6.42 15.70
N ASP A 21 3.73 -5.11 15.95
CA ASP A 21 2.48 -4.47 16.35
C ASP A 21 1.76 -3.82 15.16
N LEU A 22 0.50 -4.19 14.97
CA LEU A 22 -0.39 -3.55 14.00
C LEU A 22 -0.87 -2.19 14.54
N LYS A 23 -0.26 -1.10 14.08
CA LYS A 23 -0.59 0.28 14.50
C LYS A 23 -1.86 0.81 13.84
N ALA A 24 -2.11 0.41 12.59
CA ALA A 24 -3.28 0.84 11.85
C ALA A 24 -3.68 -0.20 10.80
N SER A 25 -4.98 -0.30 10.54
CA SER A 25 -5.52 -1.03 9.40
C SER A 25 -6.60 -0.22 8.69
N PHE A 26 -6.67 -0.37 7.38
CA PHE A 26 -7.66 0.27 6.53
C PHE A 26 -8.17 -0.70 5.48
N ARG A 27 -9.36 -0.38 4.95
CA ARG A 27 -9.96 -1.14 3.86
C ARG A 27 -10.57 -0.18 2.86
N LEU A 28 -10.22 -0.37 1.60
CA LEU A 28 -10.73 0.39 0.47
C LEU A 28 -11.42 -0.56 -0.50
N THR A 29 -12.43 -0.09 -1.22
CA THR A 29 -12.95 -0.81 -2.38
C THR A 29 -11.91 -0.78 -3.51
N THR A 30 -11.70 -1.91 -4.16
CA THR A 30 -10.82 -1.99 -5.33
C THR A 30 -11.42 -1.19 -6.48
N ASN A 31 -10.67 -0.20 -6.98
CA ASN A 31 -11.10 0.62 -8.11
C ASN A 31 -9.97 0.74 -9.14
N THR A 32 -10.08 0.01 -10.25
CA THR A 32 -9.06 0.01 -11.30
C THR A 32 -9.05 1.30 -12.15
N ALA A 33 -10.07 2.15 -12.03
CA ALA A 33 -10.12 3.44 -12.72
C ALA A 33 -9.33 4.55 -11.99
N ARG A 34 -8.94 4.32 -10.73
CA ARG A 34 -8.14 5.29 -9.97
C ARG A 34 -6.74 5.46 -10.57
N THR A 35 -6.35 6.72 -10.67
CA THR A 35 -5.03 7.20 -11.08
C THR A 35 -4.00 7.04 -9.96
N SER A 36 -2.72 7.19 -10.30
CA SER A 36 -1.63 7.20 -9.32
C SER A 36 -1.78 8.28 -8.26
N ASP A 37 -2.32 9.44 -8.65
CA ASP A 37 -2.46 10.59 -7.76
C ASP A 37 -3.61 10.38 -6.78
N GLU A 38 -4.72 9.81 -7.23
CA GLU A 38 -5.82 9.41 -6.35
C GLU A 38 -5.36 8.34 -5.35
N TYR A 39 -4.61 7.32 -5.78
CA TYR A 39 -4.07 6.32 -4.86
C TYR A 39 -3.07 6.92 -3.87
N GLY A 40 -2.12 7.74 -4.34
CA GLY A 40 -1.13 8.39 -3.50
C GLY A 40 -1.76 9.28 -2.43
N LEU A 41 -2.69 10.17 -2.84
CA LEU A 41 -3.41 11.04 -1.90
C LEU A 41 -4.24 10.25 -0.89
N VAL A 42 -4.98 9.22 -1.34
CA VAL A 42 -5.75 8.36 -0.43
C VAL A 42 -4.83 7.70 0.60
N LEU A 43 -3.66 7.18 0.20
CA LEU A 43 -2.71 6.58 1.14
C LEU A 43 -2.20 7.60 2.16
N CYS A 44 -1.82 8.80 1.71
CA CYS A 44 -1.38 9.88 2.60
C CYS A 44 -2.48 10.28 3.61
N ASP A 45 -3.72 10.42 3.15
CA ASP A 45 -4.85 10.80 3.99
C ASP A 45 -5.16 9.72 5.05
N LEU A 46 -5.09 8.44 4.67
CA LEU A 46 -5.28 7.34 5.61
C LEU A 46 -4.21 7.32 6.71
N LEU A 47 -2.93 7.45 6.33
CA LEU A 47 -1.82 7.51 7.29
C LEU A 47 -1.97 8.71 8.23
N LYS A 48 -2.25 9.88 7.67
CA LYS A 48 -2.48 11.11 8.43
C LYS A 48 -3.65 10.99 9.40
N ALA A 49 -4.74 10.33 9.01
CA ALA A 49 -5.90 10.08 9.87
C ALA A 49 -5.58 9.20 11.10
N ARG A 50 -4.44 8.50 11.10
CA ARG A 50 -3.92 7.74 12.23
C ARG A 50 -2.71 8.39 12.90
N ASN A 51 -2.43 9.67 12.59
CA ASN A 51 -1.26 10.40 13.05
C ASN A 51 0.08 9.73 12.69
N ILE A 52 0.09 8.97 11.59
CA ILE A 52 1.32 8.36 11.05
C ILE A 52 1.84 9.30 9.96
N ARG A 53 3.05 9.80 10.13
CA ARG A 53 3.71 10.65 9.15
C ARG A 53 4.28 9.79 8.03
N ILE A 54 4.35 10.35 6.83
CA ILE A 54 4.82 9.63 5.64
C ILE A 54 6.28 9.17 5.85
N GLU A 55 7.10 10.00 6.50
CA GLU A 55 8.51 9.73 6.77
C GLU A 55 8.72 8.56 7.75
N GLU A 56 7.68 8.14 8.47
CA GLU A 56 7.72 6.99 9.38
C GLU A 56 7.52 5.65 8.66
N ILE A 57 7.01 5.67 7.42
CA ILE A 57 6.95 4.49 6.55
C ILE A 57 8.32 4.33 5.89
N ASN A 58 8.97 3.18 6.10
CA ASN A 58 10.30 2.91 5.52
C ASN A 58 10.24 1.84 4.43
N THR A 59 9.18 1.04 4.42
CA THR A 59 9.06 -0.12 3.54
C THR A 59 7.60 -0.32 3.16
N VAL A 60 7.36 -0.67 1.91
CA VAL A 60 6.04 -1.03 1.41
C VAL A 60 6.10 -2.40 0.73
N ILE A 61 5.21 -3.30 1.10
CA ILE A 61 5.06 -4.62 0.48
C ILE A 61 3.65 -4.75 -0.08
N ILE A 62 3.53 -5.23 -1.32
CA ILE A 62 2.25 -5.40 -2.02
C ILE A 62 2.08 -6.86 -2.42
N ALA A 63 0.96 -7.46 -2.01
CA ALA A 63 0.42 -8.68 -2.61
C ALA A 63 -0.80 -8.30 -3.44
N SER A 64 -0.94 -8.83 -4.66
CA SER A 64 -2.06 -8.48 -5.53
C SER A 64 -2.45 -9.61 -6.46
N VAL A 65 -3.77 -9.80 -6.60
CA VAL A 65 -4.38 -10.64 -7.63
C VAL A 65 -5.02 -9.81 -8.76
N VAL A 66 -4.80 -8.48 -8.77
CA VAL A 66 -5.44 -7.54 -9.72
C VAL A 66 -4.38 -6.76 -10.51
N PRO A 67 -3.86 -7.30 -11.64
CA PRO A 67 -2.78 -6.67 -12.40
C PRO A 67 -3.11 -5.26 -12.92
N LYS A 68 -4.39 -5.02 -13.28
CA LYS A 68 -4.83 -3.75 -13.88
C LYS A 68 -4.64 -2.52 -12.99
N LEU A 69 -4.59 -2.70 -11.66
CA LEU A 69 -4.38 -1.58 -10.73
C LEU A 69 -2.89 -1.33 -10.41
N MET A 70 -2.03 -2.32 -10.66
CA MET A 70 -0.68 -2.34 -10.09
C MET A 70 0.16 -1.16 -10.55
N TYR A 71 -0.01 -0.73 -11.80
CA TYR A 71 0.68 0.43 -12.33
C TYR A 71 0.33 1.70 -11.53
N SER A 72 -0.96 2.06 -11.45
CA SER A 72 -1.41 3.24 -10.71
C SER A 72 -1.01 3.19 -9.24
N LEU A 73 -1.21 2.05 -8.57
CA LEU A 73 -0.91 1.90 -7.15
C LEU A 73 0.60 2.04 -6.87
N THR A 74 1.45 1.35 -7.63
CA THR A 74 2.92 1.41 -7.42
C THR A 74 3.47 2.79 -7.76
N SER A 75 3.02 3.41 -8.85
CA SER A 75 3.40 4.79 -9.19
C SER A 75 2.94 5.80 -8.14
N GLY A 76 1.74 5.61 -7.56
CA GLY A 76 1.26 6.46 -6.46
C GLY A 76 2.13 6.34 -5.21
N ILE A 77 2.49 5.11 -4.83
CA ILE A 77 3.38 4.87 -3.68
C ILE A 77 4.76 5.51 -3.91
N ILE A 78 5.36 5.33 -5.09
CA ILE A 78 6.66 5.95 -5.40
C ILE A 78 6.56 7.48 -5.38
N LYS A 79 5.53 8.06 -6.00
CA LYS A 79 5.38 9.51 -6.13
C LYS A 79 5.09 10.22 -4.81
N TYR A 80 4.30 9.61 -3.92
CA TYR A 80 3.80 10.27 -2.71
C TYR A 80 4.46 9.80 -1.41
N LEU A 81 4.89 8.54 -1.34
CA LEU A 81 5.62 8.00 -0.18
C LEU A 81 7.13 7.98 -0.41
N GLY A 82 7.60 8.15 -1.66
CA GLY A 82 9.03 8.12 -1.99
C GLY A 82 9.68 6.73 -1.89
N ILE A 83 8.87 5.66 -1.86
CA ILE A 83 9.31 4.29 -1.61
C ILE A 83 9.01 3.41 -2.82
N THR A 84 9.97 2.61 -3.25
CA THR A 84 9.74 1.55 -4.24
C THR A 84 9.17 0.32 -3.53
N PRO A 85 7.92 -0.10 -3.81
CA PRO A 85 7.31 -1.23 -3.14
C PRO A 85 7.91 -2.56 -3.59
N LEU A 86 8.05 -3.50 -2.65
CA LEU A 86 8.33 -4.90 -2.97
C LEU A 86 7.02 -5.59 -3.35
N ILE A 87 6.94 -6.16 -4.55
CA ILE A 87 5.77 -6.89 -5.04
C ILE A 87 5.96 -8.39 -4.80
N VAL A 88 5.04 -8.99 -4.06
CA VAL A 88 5.01 -10.43 -3.81
C VAL A 88 4.34 -11.12 -5.01
N GLY A 89 5.05 -12.07 -5.61
CA GLY A 89 4.59 -12.84 -6.76
C GLY A 89 5.16 -14.24 -6.78
N ILE A 90 4.86 -14.99 -7.85
CA ILE A 90 5.39 -16.34 -8.05
C ILE A 90 6.93 -16.23 -8.16
N GLY A 91 7.64 -16.75 -7.16
CA GLY A 91 9.11 -16.71 -7.08
C GLY A 91 9.70 -15.79 -6.00
N THR A 92 8.88 -15.03 -5.26
CA THR A 92 9.36 -14.33 -4.06
C THR A 92 9.80 -15.36 -3.03
N LYS A 93 11.08 -15.36 -2.63
CA LYS A 93 11.56 -16.24 -1.55
C LYS A 93 10.92 -15.81 -0.23
N THR A 94 10.08 -16.68 0.32
CA THR A 94 9.36 -16.45 1.59
C THR A 94 10.08 -17.04 2.81
N GLY A 95 11.37 -17.34 2.67
CA GLY A 95 12.12 -18.17 3.64
C GLY A 95 12.05 -19.64 3.29
#